data_AF-A0A952I2H1-F1
#
_entry.id   AF-A0A952I2H1-F1
#
_cell.length_a   1.000
_cell.length_b   1.000
_cell.length_c   1.000
_cell.angle_alpha   90.00
_cell.angle_beta   90.00
_cell.angle_gamma   90.00
#
_symmetry.space_group_name_H-M   'P 1'
#
loop_
_entity.id
_entity.type
_entity.pdbx_description
1 polymer ?
#
loop_
_entity_poly.entity_id
_entity_poly.type
_entity_poly.pdbx_seq_one_letter_code
_entity_poly.pdbx_strand_id
1 'polypeptide(L)'
;MELIKIYQGNLINARDLHEFLGSKKDFSSWIKARINRYQFVENEDYTIAHPNGGASWGGSNKVDYILTINMAKELAMVENTDKGREARRYFIEAEKTLNQLRENKRLETFFKLEATKKRLLKNVENIGGSHQDYVQIDFAGRMVLFNGDPMPDEKLPLALLKGRDFATELTNEFIKDGERTLIDAEDLNKQHHQKVRGMVVKSMKKTPEELNPEDDIKKLE
;
A
#
# COMPACT_ATOMS: atom_id res chain seq x y z
N MET A 1 0.39 -16.52 -7.57
CA MET A 1 -0.82 -17.35 -7.71
C MET A 1 -1.91 -16.71 -6.88
N GLU A 2 -3.08 -16.45 -7.47
CA GLU A 2 -4.26 -15.97 -6.74
C GLU A 2 -4.96 -17.18 -6.10
N LEU A 3 -4.95 -17.28 -4.77
CA LEU A 3 -5.52 -18.43 -4.04
C LEU A 3 -7.05 -18.42 -4.04
N ILE A 4 -7.65 -17.24 -3.86
CA ILE A 4 -9.10 -17.03 -3.92
C ILE A 4 -9.33 -15.93 -4.95
N LYS A 5 -10.20 -16.21 -5.93
CA LYS A 5 -10.51 -15.27 -7.01
C LYS A 5 -11.25 -14.05 -6.48
N ILE A 6 -10.69 -12.86 -6.69
CA ILE A 6 -11.27 -11.58 -6.28
C ILE A 6 -11.80 -10.87 -7.53
N TYR A 7 -13.09 -10.50 -7.47
CA TYR A 7 -13.78 -9.76 -8.51
C TYR A 7 -13.73 -8.25 -8.25
N GLN A 8 -14.12 -7.45 -9.24
CA GLN A 8 -14.20 -6.00 -9.12
C GLN A 8 -14.98 -5.58 -7.87
N GLY A 9 -14.45 -4.60 -7.13
CA GLY A 9 -15.03 -4.13 -5.88
C GLY A 9 -14.63 -4.94 -4.64
N ASN A 10 -13.58 -5.77 -4.71
CA ASN A 10 -13.13 -6.61 -3.58
C ASN A 10 -14.21 -7.60 -3.13
N LEU A 11 -14.86 -8.24 -4.10
CA LEU A 11 -15.96 -9.18 -3.88
C LEU A 11 -15.55 -10.59 -4.30
N ILE A 12 -16.12 -11.59 -3.64
CA ILE A 12 -15.82 -13.00 -3.88
C ILE A 12 -17.12 -13.74 -4.18
N ASN A 13 -17.12 -14.55 -5.24
CA ASN A 13 -18.24 -15.45 -5.52
C ASN A 13 -18.18 -16.64 -4.55
N ALA A 14 -19.27 -16.89 -3.82
CA ALA A 14 -19.30 -17.96 -2.82
C ALA A 14 -19.14 -19.37 -3.42
N ARG A 15 -19.54 -19.60 -4.67
CA ARG A 15 -19.37 -20.91 -5.34
C ARG A 15 -17.92 -21.17 -5.68
N ASP A 16 -17.23 -20.16 -6.21
CA ASP A 16 -15.80 -20.26 -6.50
C ASP A 16 -15.02 -20.54 -5.21
N LEU A 17 -15.40 -19.88 -4.10
CA LEU A 17 -14.82 -20.15 -2.79
C LEU A 17 -15.12 -21.57 -2.31
N HIS A 18 -16.37 -22.04 -2.44
CA HIS A 18 -16.78 -23.39 -2.04
C HIS A 18 -16.01 -24.48 -2.81
N GLU A 19 -15.86 -24.30 -4.12
CA GLU A 19 -15.10 -25.17 -5.01
C GLU A 19 -13.61 -25.16 -4.63
N PHE A 20 -13.01 -23.97 -4.47
CA PHE A 20 -11.63 -23.83 -4.02
C PHE A 20 -11.38 -24.52 -2.69
N LEU A 21 -12.27 -24.35 -1.71
CA LEU A 21 -12.14 -24.97 -0.39
C LEU A 21 -12.36 -26.48 -0.42
N GLY A 22 -12.90 -27.05 -1.50
CA GLY A 22 -13.08 -28.50 -1.64
C GLY A 22 -14.07 -29.08 -0.61
N SER A 23 -15.06 -28.30 -0.19
CA SER A 23 -16.06 -28.75 0.80
C SER A 23 -16.96 -29.84 0.21
N LYS A 24 -17.07 -30.97 0.92
CA LYS A 24 -17.87 -32.13 0.47
C LYS A 24 -19.38 -31.93 0.58
N LYS A 25 -19.83 -30.90 1.30
CA LYS A 25 -21.26 -30.57 1.42
C LYS A 25 -21.73 -29.88 0.16
N ASP A 26 -22.98 -30.09 -0.22
CA ASP A 26 -23.58 -29.32 -1.31
C ASP A 26 -23.55 -27.82 -0.97
N PHE A 27 -23.35 -26.99 -2.00
CA PHE A 27 -23.16 -25.54 -1.83
C PHE A 27 -24.28 -24.88 -1.01
N SER A 28 -25.53 -25.22 -1.30
CA SER A 28 -26.70 -24.56 -0.69
C SER A 28 -26.79 -24.84 0.81
N SER A 29 -26.61 -26.09 1.21
CA SER A 29 -26.56 -26.46 2.63
C SER A 29 -25.31 -25.91 3.31
N TRP A 30 -24.19 -25.89 2.59
CA TRP A 30 -22.93 -25.36 3.11
C TRP A 30 -23.03 -23.88 3.44
N ILE A 31 -23.40 -23.02 2.49
CA ILE A 31 -23.40 -21.56 2.69
C ILE A 31 -24.40 -21.14 3.77
N LYS A 32 -25.62 -21.71 3.78
CA LYS A 32 -26.64 -21.43 4.80
C LYS A 32 -26.18 -21.83 6.20
N ALA A 33 -25.55 -23.01 6.32
CA ALA A 33 -25.03 -23.48 7.60
C ALA A 33 -23.88 -22.59 8.11
N ARG A 34 -23.04 -22.08 7.20
CA ARG A 34 -21.93 -21.18 7.55
C ARG A 34 -22.42 -19.79 7.95
N ILE A 35 -23.34 -19.21 7.20
CA ILE A 35 -24.01 -17.95 7.54
C ILE A 35 -24.64 -18.05 8.93
N ASN A 36 -25.45 -19.08 9.17
CA ASN A 36 -26.10 -19.26 10.46
C ASN A 36 -25.11 -19.52 11.60
N ARG A 37 -24.11 -20.38 11.39
CA ARG A 37 -23.16 -20.75 12.46
C ARG A 37 -22.28 -19.58 12.90
N TYR A 38 -21.80 -18.78 11.96
CA TYR A 38 -20.88 -17.68 12.23
C TYR A 38 -21.57 -16.32 12.29
N GLN A 39 -22.91 -16.29 12.20
CA GLN A 39 -23.73 -15.09 12.34
C GLN A 39 -23.40 -13.99 11.31
N PHE A 40 -23.07 -14.38 10.07
CA PHE A 40 -22.82 -13.42 9.00
C PHE A 40 -24.10 -12.65 8.64
N VAL A 41 -23.97 -11.35 8.41
CA VAL A 41 -25.08 -10.41 8.20
C VAL A 41 -25.22 -10.06 6.72
N GLU A 42 -26.45 -10.14 6.20
CA GLU A 42 -26.75 -9.74 4.82
C GLU A 42 -26.62 -8.21 4.67
N ASN A 43 -26.01 -7.77 3.56
CA ASN A 43 -25.61 -6.38 3.25
C ASN A 43 -24.40 -5.86 4.04
N GLU A 44 -23.82 -6.66 4.95
CA GLU A 44 -22.53 -6.36 5.59
C GLU A 44 -21.46 -7.35 5.14
N ASP A 45 -21.71 -8.65 5.32
CA ASP A 45 -20.76 -9.72 5.02
C ASP A 45 -20.98 -10.35 3.64
N TYR A 46 -22.24 -10.39 3.19
CA TYR A 46 -22.63 -10.93 1.90
C TYR A 46 -23.90 -10.27 1.34
N THR A 47 -24.13 -10.44 0.05
CA THR A 47 -25.40 -10.13 -0.62
C THR A 47 -25.90 -11.35 -1.39
N ILE A 48 -27.23 -11.47 -1.50
CA ILE A 48 -27.87 -12.54 -2.27
C ILE A 48 -28.08 -12.08 -3.71
N ALA A 49 -27.54 -12.84 -4.65
CA ALA A 49 -27.78 -12.66 -6.07
C ALA A 49 -28.83 -13.67 -6.54
N HIS A 50 -29.96 -13.18 -7.03
CA HIS A 50 -30.96 -14.00 -7.72
C HIS A 50 -30.69 -13.94 -9.22
N PRO A 51 -30.34 -15.06 -9.88
CA PRO A 51 -30.00 -15.07 -11.30
C PRO A 51 -31.12 -14.56 -12.22
N ASN A 52 -32.37 -14.56 -11.78
CA ASN A 52 -33.54 -14.12 -12.56
C ASN A 52 -34.55 -13.40 -11.65
N GLY A 53 -34.41 -12.08 -11.46
CA GLY A 53 -35.35 -11.12 -10.86
C GLY A 53 -36.73 -11.60 -10.36
N GLY A 54 -36.77 -12.52 -9.39
CA GLY A 54 -37.99 -12.95 -8.70
C GLY A 54 -39.05 -13.71 -9.53
N ALA A 55 -38.75 -14.21 -10.73
CA ALA A 55 -39.74 -14.92 -11.55
C ALA A 55 -39.20 -16.21 -12.18
N SER A 56 -39.62 -17.37 -11.68
CA SER A 56 -39.79 -18.55 -12.51
C SER A 56 -40.66 -19.62 -11.84
N TRP A 57 -41.76 -19.93 -12.50
CA TRP A 57 -42.59 -21.10 -12.25
C TRP A 57 -41.85 -22.31 -12.84
N GLY A 58 -41.42 -23.26 -12.00
CA GLY A 58 -40.96 -24.58 -12.48
C GLY A 58 -39.50 -24.71 -12.93
N GLY A 59 -38.54 -24.28 -12.11
CA GLY A 59 -37.12 -24.64 -12.28
C GLY A 59 -36.28 -24.04 -11.15
N SER A 60 -35.44 -24.83 -10.49
CA SER A 60 -34.72 -24.44 -9.27
C SER A 60 -34.13 -23.02 -9.34
N ASN A 61 -34.67 -22.11 -8.53
CA ASN A 61 -34.07 -20.81 -8.25
C ASN A 61 -32.72 -21.06 -7.57
N LYS A 62 -31.64 -21.17 -8.35
CA LYS A 62 -30.28 -21.20 -7.82
C LYS A 62 -30.05 -19.86 -7.15
N VAL A 63 -29.82 -19.88 -5.84
CA VAL A 63 -29.45 -18.69 -5.07
C VAL A 63 -27.94 -18.61 -5.06
N ASP A 64 -27.40 -17.47 -5.49
CA ASP A 64 -25.97 -17.18 -5.45
C ASP A 64 -25.68 -16.16 -4.37
N TYR A 65 -24.45 -16.20 -3.85
CA TYR A 65 -24.01 -15.34 -2.76
C TYR A 65 -22.72 -14.65 -3.18
N ILE A 66 -22.69 -13.33 -3.00
CA ILE A 66 -21.49 -12.51 -3.20
C ILE A 66 -20.99 -12.11 -1.82
N LEU A 67 -19.74 -12.45 -1.51
CA LEU A 67 -19.15 -12.30 -0.20
C LEU A 67 -18.15 -11.15 -0.19
N THR A 68 -18.01 -10.50 0.96
CA THR A 68 -16.85 -9.63 1.21
C THR A 68 -15.56 -10.47 1.35
N ILE A 69 -14.41 -9.80 1.18
CA ILE A 69 -13.11 -10.42 1.45
C ILE A 69 -13.02 -10.97 2.88
N ASN A 70 -13.58 -10.26 3.86
CA ASN A 70 -13.46 -10.64 5.27
C ASN A 70 -14.24 -11.94 5.55
N MET A 71 -15.50 -12.03 5.12
CA MET A 71 -16.28 -13.26 5.25
C MET A 71 -15.59 -14.44 4.55
N ALA A 72 -15.06 -14.25 3.34
CA ALA A 72 -14.37 -15.32 2.62
C ALA A 72 -13.10 -15.80 3.34
N LYS A 73 -12.32 -14.88 3.93
CA LYS A 73 -11.14 -15.21 4.75
C LYS A 73 -11.55 -16.05 5.96
N GLU A 74 -12.59 -15.63 6.68
CA GLU A 74 -13.09 -16.36 7.84
C GLU A 74 -13.55 -17.77 7.45
N LEU A 75 -14.33 -17.90 6.38
CA LEU A 75 -14.76 -19.21 5.86
C LEU A 75 -13.56 -20.10 5.51
N ALA A 76 -12.55 -19.58 4.81
CA ALA A 76 -11.33 -20.32 4.50
C ALA A 76 -10.57 -20.75 5.77
N MET A 77 -10.54 -19.88 6.79
CA MET A 77 -9.88 -20.16 8.06
C MET A 77 -10.62 -21.20 8.92
N VAL A 78 -11.94 -21.34 8.82
CA VAL A 78 -12.70 -22.31 9.61
C VAL A 78 -12.98 -23.62 8.87
N GLU A 79 -12.80 -23.65 7.55
CA GLU A 79 -12.91 -24.90 6.80
C GLU A 79 -11.79 -25.87 7.18
N ASN A 80 -12.20 -27.12 7.46
CA ASN A 80 -11.29 -28.20 7.80
C ASN A 80 -10.98 -29.04 6.56
N THR A 81 -10.43 -28.37 5.54
CA THR A 81 -10.00 -28.98 4.29
C THR A 81 -8.53 -28.65 4.04
N ASP A 82 -7.86 -29.40 3.15
CA ASP A 82 -6.46 -29.12 2.81
C ASP A 82 -6.30 -27.74 2.17
N LYS A 83 -7.29 -27.31 1.37
CA LYS A 83 -7.34 -25.98 0.77
C LYS A 83 -7.63 -24.87 1.78
N GLY A 84 -8.51 -25.12 2.76
CA GLY A 84 -8.68 -24.22 3.91
C GLY A 84 -7.39 -24.08 4.73
N ARG A 85 -6.66 -25.19 4.95
CA ARG A 85 -5.34 -25.16 5.62
C ARG A 85 -4.30 -24.40 4.81
N GLU A 86 -4.24 -24.57 3.50
CA GLU A 86 -3.36 -23.84 2.59
C GLU A 86 -3.63 -22.33 2.67
N ALA A 87 -4.90 -21.92 2.52
CA ALA A 87 -5.31 -20.53 2.65
C ALA A 87 -4.99 -19.95 4.04
N ARG A 88 -5.25 -20.68 5.12
CA ARG A 88 -4.92 -20.24 6.48
C ARG A 88 -3.41 -20.02 6.66
N ARG A 89 -2.57 -20.94 6.19
CA ARG A 89 -1.11 -20.78 6.23
C ARG A 89 -0.66 -19.58 5.43
N TYR A 90 -1.19 -19.41 4.22
CA TYR A 90 -0.87 -18.26 3.38
C TYR A 90 -1.22 -16.93 4.08
N PHE A 91 -2.42 -16.80 4.66
CA PHE A 91 -2.80 -15.57 5.35
C PHE A 91 -1.96 -15.30 6.60
N ILE A 92 -1.59 -16.34 7.36
CA ILE A 92 -0.68 -16.21 8.51
C ILE A 92 0.70 -15.73 8.04
N GLU A 93 1.26 -16.31 6.98
CA GLU A 93 2.54 -15.87 6.44
C GLU A 93 2.45 -14.44 5.88
N ALA A 94 1.38 -14.10 5.17
CA ALA A 94 1.16 -12.74 4.69
C ALA A 94 1.06 -11.73 5.85
N GLU A 95 0.42 -12.08 6.96
CA GLU A 95 0.36 -11.23 8.16
C GLU A 95 1.74 -11.10 8.83
N LYS A 96 2.52 -12.18 8.92
CA LYS A 96 3.90 -12.11 9.41
C LYS A 96 4.77 -11.22 8.55
N THR A 97 4.73 -11.39 7.23
CA THR A 97 5.44 -10.54 6.27
C THR A 97 4.99 -9.09 6.42
N LEU A 98 3.68 -8.84 6.52
CA LEU A 98 3.16 -7.48 6.73
C LEU A 98 3.69 -6.87 8.04
N ASN A 99 3.73 -7.64 9.13
CA ASN A 99 4.27 -7.16 10.41
C ASN A 99 5.78 -6.90 10.33
N GLN A 100 6.56 -7.77 9.67
CA GLN A 100 7.99 -7.53 9.43
C GLN A 100 8.22 -6.28 8.58
N LEU A 101 7.40 -6.05 7.55
CA LEU A 101 7.45 -4.85 6.72
C LEU A 101 7.08 -3.60 7.53
N ARG A 102 6.11 -3.68 8.45
CA ARG A 102 5.76 -2.58 9.37
C ARG A 102 6.88 -2.26 10.36
N GLU A 103 7.63 -3.26 10.81
CA GLU A 103 8.78 -3.07 11.70
C GLU A 103 10.03 -2.57 10.96
N ASN A 104 10.06 -2.69 9.62
CA ASN A 104 11.13 -2.18 8.79
C ASN A 104 11.08 -0.65 8.71
N LYS A 105 11.81 0.01 9.63
CA LYS A 105 11.93 1.47 9.71
C LYS A 105 12.36 2.12 8.39
N ARG A 106 13.14 1.42 7.57
CA ARG A 106 13.59 1.92 6.26
C ARG A 106 12.41 2.00 5.30
N LEU A 107 11.59 0.95 5.25
CA LEU A 107 10.39 0.90 4.42
C LEU A 107 9.35 1.91 4.89
N GLU A 108 9.12 2.02 6.20
CA GLU A 108 8.26 3.04 6.79
C GLU A 108 8.72 4.46 6.39
N THR A 109 10.00 4.76 6.53
CA THR A 109 10.56 6.08 6.17
C THR A 109 10.46 6.35 4.67
N PHE A 110 10.66 5.32 3.82
CA PHE A 110 10.51 5.44 2.38
C PHE A 110 9.07 5.80 1.98
N PHE A 111 8.06 5.13 2.55
CA PHE A 111 6.66 5.49 2.29
C PHE A 111 6.28 6.87 2.82
N LYS A 112 6.85 7.27 3.96
CA LYS A 112 6.69 8.63 4.48
C LYS A 112 7.24 9.67 3.50
N LEU A 113 8.45 9.46 2.99
CA LEU A 113 9.07 10.32 1.98
C LEU A 113 8.24 10.41 0.70
N GLU A 114 7.68 9.30 0.22
CA GLU A 114 6.78 9.29 -0.94
C GLU A 114 5.51 10.12 -0.69
N ALA A 115 4.93 10.06 0.52
CA ALA A 115 3.80 10.91 0.90
C ALA A 115 4.19 12.40 0.98
N THR A 116 5.34 12.72 1.56
CA THR A 116 5.90 14.08 1.65
C THR A 116 6.16 14.67 0.26
N LYS A 117 6.70 13.88 -0.67
CA LYS A 117 6.92 14.23 -2.08
C LYS A 117 5.61 14.53 -2.82
N LYS A 118 4.56 13.73 -2.59
CA LYS A 118 3.22 14.00 -3.15
C LYS A 118 2.63 15.31 -2.63
N ARG A 119 2.86 15.65 -1.36
CA ARG A 119 2.46 16.96 -0.82
C ARG A 119 3.27 18.10 -1.44
N LEU A 120 4.57 17.89 -1.69
CA LEU A 120 5.40 18.87 -2.40
C LEU A 120 4.89 19.12 -3.81
N LEU A 121 4.54 18.08 -4.56
CA LEU A 121 3.90 18.23 -5.88
C LEU A 121 2.64 19.09 -5.79
N LYS A 122 1.72 18.78 -4.85
CA LYS A 122 0.49 19.57 -4.67
C LYS A 122 0.77 21.03 -4.34
N ASN A 123 1.78 21.28 -3.49
CA ASN A 123 2.15 22.65 -3.13
C ASN A 123 2.76 23.41 -4.32
N VAL A 124 3.57 22.74 -5.14
CA VAL A 124 4.10 23.30 -6.39
C VAL A 124 2.96 23.63 -7.36
N GLU A 125 1.97 22.77 -7.50
CA GLU A 125 0.77 23.04 -8.30
C GLU A 125 -0.03 24.25 -7.77
N ASN A 126 -0.16 24.37 -6.44
CA ASN A 126 -0.86 25.50 -5.81
C ASN A 126 -0.17 26.86 -6.08
N ILE A 127 1.15 26.89 -6.23
CA ILE A 127 1.91 28.11 -6.58
C ILE A 127 2.02 28.33 -8.09
N GLY A 128 1.24 27.58 -8.89
CA GLY A 128 1.15 27.73 -10.35
C GLY A 128 2.17 26.91 -11.15
N GLY A 129 2.86 25.96 -10.51
CA GLY A 129 3.80 25.05 -11.17
C GLY A 129 3.13 23.84 -11.80
N SER A 130 3.89 23.16 -12.65
CA SER A 130 3.55 21.89 -13.27
C SER A 130 4.24 20.71 -12.57
N HIS A 131 3.90 19.50 -13.00
CA HIS A 131 4.62 18.30 -12.58
C HIS A 131 6.12 18.36 -12.96
N GLN A 132 6.48 19.00 -14.09
CA GLN A 132 7.88 19.15 -14.49
C GLN A 132 8.65 20.07 -13.55
N ASP A 133 8.01 21.15 -13.08
CA ASP A 133 8.61 22.05 -12.09
C ASP A 133 8.85 21.32 -10.76
N TYR A 134 7.90 20.48 -10.33
CA TYR A 134 8.09 19.61 -9.17
C TYR A 134 9.30 18.68 -9.35
N VAL A 135 9.41 18.00 -10.50
CA VAL A 135 10.52 17.09 -10.79
C VAL A 135 11.85 17.84 -10.75
N GLN A 136 11.92 19.03 -11.33
CA GLN A 136 13.11 19.88 -11.29
C GLN A 136 13.47 20.28 -9.85
N ILE A 137 12.49 20.74 -9.06
CA ILE A 137 12.69 21.14 -7.66
C ILE A 137 13.19 19.96 -6.81
N ASP A 138 12.55 18.79 -6.90
CA ASP A 138 12.96 17.58 -6.16
C ASP A 138 14.38 17.16 -6.57
N PHE A 139 14.65 17.12 -7.88
CA PHE A 139 15.97 16.75 -8.40
C PHE A 139 17.06 17.72 -7.95
N ALA A 140 16.81 19.03 -7.99
CA ALA A 140 17.76 20.04 -7.54
C ALA A 140 18.12 19.89 -6.05
N GLY A 141 17.14 19.56 -5.20
CA GLY A 141 17.40 19.23 -3.79
C GLY A 141 18.30 18.01 -3.63
N ARG A 142 18.04 16.95 -4.40
CA ARG A 142 18.85 15.72 -4.40
C ARG A 142 20.29 15.97 -4.87
N MET A 143 20.48 16.76 -5.92
CA MET A 143 21.80 17.13 -6.42
C MET A 143 22.64 17.80 -5.33
N VAL A 144 22.03 18.69 -4.54
CA VAL A 144 22.70 19.37 -3.43
C VAL A 144 22.99 18.40 -2.27
N LEU A 145 22.05 17.51 -1.96
CA LEU A 145 22.28 16.48 -0.93
C LEU A 145 23.49 15.59 -1.26
N PHE A 146 23.66 15.20 -2.52
CA PHE A 146 24.73 14.29 -2.98
C PHE A 146 25.94 14.98 -3.63
N ASN A 147 25.97 16.32 -3.66
CA ASN A 147 27.02 17.09 -4.32
C ASN A 147 27.28 16.66 -5.78
N GLY A 148 26.19 16.44 -6.53
CA GLY A 148 26.26 15.87 -7.87
C GLY A 148 25.30 14.70 -8.00
N ASP A 149 25.84 13.52 -8.29
CA ASP A 149 25.08 12.34 -8.71
C ASP A 149 24.23 11.72 -7.58
N PRO A 150 22.89 11.87 -7.60
CA PRO A 150 22.05 11.44 -6.50
C PRO A 150 21.72 9.95 -6.55
N MET A 151 21.90 9.26 -5.42
CA MET A 151 21.47 7.86 -5.28
C MET A 151 19.94 7.73 -5.43
N PRO A 152 19.44 6.63 -6.04
CA PRO A 152 18.00 6.32 -6.06
C PRO A 152 17.42 6.15 -4.66
N ASP A 153 16.18 6.63 -4.47
CA ASP A 153 15.46 6.60 -3.19
C ASP A 153 15.36 5.19 -2.63
N GLU A 154 15.12 4.22 -3.51
CA GLU A 154 15.01 2.79 -3.20
C GLU A 154 16.28 2.17 -2.66
N LYS A 155 17.43 2.83 -2.83
CA LYS A 155 18.75 2.37 -2.38
C LYS A 155 19.30 3.20 -1.22
N LEU A 156 18.61 4.26 -0.82
CA LEU A 156 19.07 5.11 0.26
C LEU A 156 19.10 4.35 1.60
N PRO A 157 20.18 4.46 2.39
CA PRO A 157 20.20 4.01 3.76
C PRO A 157 19.23 4.82 4.62
N LEU A 158 18.78 4.24 5.73
CA LEU A 158 17.74 4.82 6.61
C LEU A 158 18.02 6.28 7.00
N ALA A 159 19.28 6.62 7.30
CA ALA A 159 19.65 7.97 7.72
C ALA A 159 19.47 9.01 6.59
N LEU A 160 19.79 8.65 5.35
CA LEU A 160 19.60 9.53 4.18
C LEU A 160 18.12 9.65 3.79
N LEU A 161 17.33 8.56 3.92
CA LEU A 161 15.88 8.64 3.77
C LEU A 161 15.25 9.64 4.75
N LYS A 162 15.61 9.54 6.03
CA LYS A 162 15.12 10.48 7.07
C LYS A 162 15.55 11.91 6.79
N GLY A 163 16.82 12.10 6.41
CA GLY A 163 17.34 13.42 6.06
C GLY A 163 16.59 14.04 4.88
N ARG A 164 16.39 13.27 3.81
CA ARG A 164 15.67 13.74 2.62
C ARG A 164 14.19 14.02 2.91
N ASP A 165 13.50 13.15 3.64
CA ASP A 165 12.11 13.38 4.09
C ASP A 165 12.01 14.69 4.88
N PHE A 166 12.92 14.89 5.84
CA PHE A 166 12.96 16.09 6.64
C PHE A 166 13.22 17.36 5.82
N ALA A 167 14.16 17.33 4.87
CA ALA A 167 14.41 18.47 3.98
C ALA A 167 13.19 18.81 3.13
N THR A 168 12.52 17.80 2.58
CA THR A 168 11.32 17.96 1.74
C THR A 168 10.14 18.47 2.58
N GLU A 169 9.99 17.99 3.81
CA GLU A 169 8.98 18.46 4.77
C GLU A 169 9.18 19.93 5.13
N LEU A 170 10.42 20.34 5.39
CA LEU A 170 10.72 21.75 5.60
C LEU A 170 10.32 22.58 4.38
N THR A 171 10.64 22.16 3.16
CA THR A 171 10.20 22.89 1.96
C THR A 171 8.69 23.03 1.92
N ASN A 172 7.94 21.96 2.17
CA ASN A 172 6.48 21.98 2.23
C ASN A 172 5.93 23.03 3.20
N GLU A 173 6.48 23.10 4.42
CA GLU A 173 6.01 24.04 5.45
C GLU A 173 6.18 25.51 5.05
N PHE A 174 7.19 25.82 4.23
CA PHE A 174 7.48 27.20 3.83
C PHE A 174 6.76 27.66 2.55
N ILE A 175 6.20 26.73 1.75
CA ILE A 175 5.51 27.06 0.48
C ILE A 175 4.01 26.76 0.50
N LYS A 176 3.48 26.19 1.59
CA LYS A 176 2.08 25.74 1.70
C LYS A 176 1.02 26.83 1.49
N ASP A 177 1.35 28.10 1.73
CA ASP A 177 0.38 29.21 1.72
C ASP A 177 0.23 29.88 0.34
N GLY A 178 0.90 29.39 -0.70
CA GLY A 178 0.77 29.95 -2.05
C GLY A 178 1.48 31.29 -2.26
N GLU A 179 2.08 31.87 -1.22
CA GLU A 179 2.75 33.18 -1.21
C GLU A 179 4.20 33.15 -1.77
N ARG A 180 4.61 32.04 -2.38
CA ARG A 180 5.98 31.81 -2.86
C ARG A 180 5.99 31.53 -4.35
N THR A 181 7.06 31.94 -5.02
CA THR A 181 7.28 31.62 -6.43
C THR A 181 7.93 30.24 -6.58
N LEU A 182 7.97 29.72 -7.81
CA LEU A 182 8.67 28.47 -8.13
C LEU A 182 10.18 28.56 -7.87
N ILE A 183 10.77 29.73 -8.13
CA ILE A 183 12.19 29.99 -7.87
C ILE A 183 12.45 29.92 -6.36
N ASP A 184 11.58 30.53 -5.55
CA ASP A 184 11.69 30.45 -4.09
C ASP A 184 11.58 29.00 -3.59
N ALA A 185 10.68 28.21 -4.18
CA ALA A 185 10.51 26.80 -3.83
C ALA A 185 11.76 25.97 -4.15
N GLU A 186 12.36 26.17 -5.32
CA GLU A 186 13.61 25.49 -5.71
C GLU A 186 14.76 25.87 -4.77
N ASP A 187 14.94 27.15 -4.48
CA ASP A 187 16.02 27.65 -3.62
C ASP A 187 15.86 27.19 -2.17
N LEU A 188 14.64 27.23 -1.62
CA LEU A 188 14.35 26.67 -0.29
C LEU A 188 14.64 25.17 -0.26
N ASN A 189 14.23 24.43 -1.28
CA ASN A 189 14.48 23.00 -1.34
C ASN A 189 15.98 22.68 -1.36
N LYS A 190 16.77 23.39 -2.18
CA LYS A 190 18.24 23.28 -2.19
C LYS A 190 18.84 23.61 -0.82
N GLN A 191 18.43 24.71 -0.20
CA GLN A 191 18.95 25.13 1.11
C GLN A 191 18.65 24.11 2.21
N HIS A 192 17.44 23.54 2.25
CA HIS A 192 17.07 22.51 3.22
C HIS A 192 17.89 21.24 3.03
N HIS A 193 18.08 20.80 1.79
CA HIS A 193 18.92 19.64 1.47
C HIS A 193 20.39 19.88 1.80
N GLN A 194 20.92 21.09 1.58
CA GLN A 194 22.29 21.47 1.97
C GLN A 194 22.48 21.43 3.49
N LYS A 195 21.50 21.93 4.25
CA LYS A 195 21.52 21.87 5.73
C LYS A 195 21.54 20.41 6.20
N VAL A 196 20.69 19.56 5.62
CA VAL A 196 20.66 18.13 5.92
C VAL A 196 21.99 17.44 5.56
N ARG A 197 22.58 17.75 4.40
CA ARG A 197 23.93 17.28 4.04
C ARG A 197 24.95 17.63 5.13
N GLY A 198 24.97 18.88 5.58
CA GLY A 198 25.84 19.32 6.67
C GLY A 198 25.59 18.57 7.99
N MET A 199 24.33 18.28 8.32
CA MET A 199 23.97 17.48 9.50
C MET A 199 24.45 16.02 9.38
N VAL A 200 24.32 15.41 8.20
CA VAL A 200 24.83 14.07 7.90
C VAL A 200 26.34 14.02 8.10
N VAL A 201 27.08 14.95 7.49
CA VAL A 201 28.55 15.05 7.64
C VAL A 201 28.95 15.22 9.10
N LYS A 202 28.28 16.11 9.82
CA LYS A 202 28.58 16.38 11.24
C LYS A 202 28.30 15.18 12.14
N SER A 203 27.19 14.47 11.93
CA SER A 203 26.74 13.38 12.80
C SER A 203 27.39 12.04 12.48
N MET A 204 27.58 11.72 11.20
CA MET A 204 28.11 10.42 10.75
C MET A 204 29.59 10.45 10.38
N LYS A 205 30.21 11.65 10.33
CA LYS A 205 31.60 11.85 9.88
C LYS A 205 31.87 11.27 8.48
N LYS A 206 30.83 11.24 7.65
CA LYS A 206 30.84 10.79 6.26
C LYS A 206 29.94 11.69 5.43
N THR A 207 30.28 11.90 4.17
CA THR A 207 29.37 12.55 3.22
C THR A 207 28.26 11.59 2.78
N PRO A 208 27.10 12.09 2.30
CA PRO A 208 26.04 11.26 1.77
C PRO A 208 26.48 10.26 0.70
N GLU A 209 27.39 10.64 -0.19
CA GLU A 209 27.97 9.78 -1.25
C GLU A 209 28.95 8.71 -0.73
N GLU A 210 29.50 8.86 0.48
CA GLU A 210 30.35 7.86 1.13
C GLU A 210 29.55 6.78 1.89
N LEU A 211 28.23 6.92 1.97
CA LEU A 211 27.36 5.91 2.58
C LEU A 211 27.02 4.83 1.54
N ASN A 212 27.21 3.57 1.94
CA ASN A 212 26.93 2.43 1.06
C ASN A 212 25.43 2.41 0.67
N PRO A 213 25.11 2.16 -0.61
CA PRO A 213 23.75 1.86 -1.02
C PRO A 213 23.25 0.58 -0.34
N GLU A 214 21.98 0.59 0.06
CA GLU A 214 21.26 -0.60 0.49
C GLU A 214 20.65 -1.32 -0.71
N ASP A 215 20.19 -2.55 -0.50
CA ASP A 215 19.38 -3.26 -1.48
C ASP A 215 18.09 -2.49 -1.81
N ASP A 216 17.61 -2.74 -3.03
CA ASP A 216 16.39 -2.10 -3.54
C ASP A 216 15.22 -2.44 -2.62
N ILE A 217 14.68 -1.41 -1.96
CA ILE A 217 13.62 -1.54 -0.96
C ILE A 217 12.31 -2.13 -1.51
N LYS A 218 12.12 -2.10 -2.83
CA LYS A 218 10.94 -2.66 -3.51
C LYS A 218 11.12 -4.14 -3.86
N LYS A 219 12.32 -4.71 -3.73
CA LYS A 219 12.53 -6.15 -3.82
C LYS A 219 12.17 -6.78 -2.48
N LEU A 220 10.97 -7.38 -2.44
CA LEU A 220 10.58 -8.27 -1.35
C LEU A 220 11.34 -9.59 -1.55
N GLU A 221 12.18 -9.97 -0.59
CA GLU A 221 12.69 -11.35 -0.47
C GLU A 221 11.59 -12.31 0.01
#